data_AF-A0A815DLG3-F1
#
_entry.id   AF-A0A815DLG3-F1
#
_cell.length_a   1.000
_cell.length_b   1.000
_cell.length_c   1.000
_cell.angle_alpha   90.00
_cell.angle_beta   90.00
_cell.angle_gamma   90.00
#
_symmetry.space_group_name_H-M   'P 1'
#
loop_
_entity.id
_entity.type
_entity.pdbx_description
1 polymer ?
#
loop_
_entity_poly.entity_id
_entity_poly.type
_entity_poly.pdbx_seq_one_letter_code
_entity_poly.pdbx_strand_id
1 'polypeptide(L)'
;MYKSLNGLSTKKNDVDSSNVALSQKTSRFWIPFDVKILETLSPIEYLEKYCRINHRRWTVYKRIFDKYKDNEAQLTVEVLPDALSDAYMGTFDNRLIGQMIVLLDFPSNSKITFTQFSGIAAFSERYLFKIFRQVNYLSFTKN
;
A
#
# COMPACT_ATOMS: atom_id res chain seq x y z
N MET A 1 10.84 1.55 55.22
CA MET A 1 11.75 1.18 54.11
C MET A 1 11.05 0.21 53.17
N TYR A 2 10.28 0.72 52.21
CA TYR A 2 9.66 -0.11 51.17
C TYR A 2 10.59 -0.17 49.96
N LYS A 3 11.14 -1.34 49.64
CA LYS A 3 11.84 -1.59 48.37
C LYS A 3 10.77 -1.77 47.28
N SER A 4 10.70 -0.80 46.38
CA SER A 4 9.88 -0.88 45.17
C SER A 4 10.47 -1.92 44.21
N LEU A 5 9.70 -2.96 43.90
CA LEU A 5 10.00 -3.92 42.83
C LEU A 5 9.67 -3.26 41.48
N ASN A 6 10.65 -2.54 40.94
CA ASN A 6 10.68 -2.20 39.52
C ASN A 6 11.03 -3.47 38.73
N GLY A 7 10.15 -3.90 37.84
CA GLY A 7 10.52 -4.91 36.85
C GLY A 7 9.37 -5.74 36.34
N LEU A 8 8.59 -5.18 35.41
CA LEU A 8 7.93 -5.90 34.32
C LEU A 8 7.41 -4.85 33.33
N SER A 9 8.35 -4.14 32.70
CA SER A 9 8.09 -3.57 31.39
C SER A 9 7.84 -4.77 30.48
N THR A 10 6.58 -5.04 30.18
CA THR A 10 6.18 -5.92 29.09
C THR A 10 6.73 -5.30 27.82
N LYS A 11 8.00 -5.61 27.51
CA LYS A 11 8.53 -5.49 26.16
C LYS A 11 7.60 -6.34 25.29
N LYS A 12 6.64 -5.67 24.64
CA LYS A 12 6.08 -6.19 23.41
C LYS A 12 7.30 -6.49 22.55
N ASN A 13 7.48 -7.76 22.23
CA ASN A 13 8.38 -8.18 21.18
C ASN A 13 7.82 -7.59 19.88
N ASP A 14 8.12 -6.31 19.64
CA ASP A 14 8.06 -5.73 18.32
C ASP A 14 9.12 -6.49 17.54
N VAL A 15 8.68 -7.57 16.87
CA VAL A 15 9.45 -8.22 15.82
C VAL A 15 9.96 -7.11 14.94
N ASP A 16 11.27 -6.94 14.94
CA ASP A 16 11.98 -5.87 14.29
C ASP A 16 11.57 -5.84 12.82
N SER A 17 10.66 -4.93 12.50
CA SER A 17 9.92 -4.83 11.24
C SER A 17 10.78 -4.18 10.15
N SER A 18 12.10 -4.35 10.23
CA SER A 18 13.09 -3.75 9.33
C SER A 18 12.99 -4.31 7.90
N ASN A 19 12.44 -5.53 7.74
CA ASN A 19 12.27 -6.22 6.45
C ASN A 19 10.82 -6.55 6.07
N VAL A 20 9.81 -5.97 6.73
CA VAL A 20 8.43 -6.32 6.37
C VAL A 20 8.05 -5.60 5.08
N ALA A 21 7.98 -6.38 4.00
CA ALA A 21 7.54 -5.96 2.67
C ALA A 21 6.19 -5.22 2.72
N LEU A 22 5.32 -5.56 3.68
CA LEU A 22 3.95 -5.07 3.81
C LEU A 22 3.64 -4.51 5.20
N SER A 23 3.10 -3.30 5.30
CA SER A 23 2.69 -2.76 6.60
C SER A 23 1.37 -2.00 6.52
N GLN A 24 0.53 -2.16 7.55
CA GLN A 24 -0.77 -1.47 7.61
C GLN A 24 -0.65 0.02 7.93
N LYS A 25 0.43 0.43 8.61
CA LYS A 25 0.59 1.78 9.15
C LYS A 25 1.32 2.73 8.20
N THR A 26 1.62 2.28 6.99
CA THR A 26 2.45 3.00 6.02
C THR A 26 1.71 4.11 5.30
N SER A 27 0.40 3.96 5.17
CA SER A 27 -0.50 4.90 4.54
C SER A 27 -1.63 5.32 5.47
N ARG A 28 -2.25 6.47 5.21
CA ARG A 28 -3.48 6.94 5.85
C ARG A 28 -4.42 7.41 4.76
N PHE A 29 -5.64 6.91 4.77
CA PHE A 29 -6.70 7.34 3.86
C PHE A 29 -7.64 8.21 4.66
N TRP A 30 -7.73 9.47 4.27
CA TRP A 30 -8.58 10.45 4.93
C TRP A 30 -9.97 10.40 4.30
N ILE A 31 -10.98 10.72 5.11
CA ILE A 31 -12.32 10.94 4.60
C ILE A 31 -12.48 12.45 4.39
N PRO A 32 -12.95 12.90 3.22
CA PRO A 32 -13.28 14.30 3.01
C PRO A 32 -14.29 14.78 4.06
N PHE A 33 -14.21 16.03 4.47
CA PHE A 33 -15.17 16.59 5.43
C PHE A 33 -16.60 16.57 4.86
N ASP A 34 -16.76 16.93 3.58
CA ASP A 34 -17.99 16.70 2.85
C ASP A 34 -17.93 15.37 2.10
N VAL A 35 -18.63 14.37 2.64
CA VAL A 35 -18.66 13.01 2.11
C VAL A 35 -19.33 12.94 0.73
N LYS A 36 -20.21 13.90 0.38
CA LYS A 36 -20.90 13.92 -0.93
C LYS A 36 -19.93 13.99 -2.10
N ILE A 37 -18.76 14.58 -1.90
CA ILE A 37 -17.72 14.67 -2.94
C ILE A 37 -17.29 13.27 -3.42
N LEU A 38 -17.37 12.25 -2.56
CA LEU A 38 -17.04 10.87 -2.93
C LEU A 38 -17.95 10.30 -4.03
N GLU A 39 -19.17 10.80 -4.19
CA GLU A 39 -20.11 10.35 -5.23
C GLU A 39 -19.62 10.70 -6.64
N THR A 40 -18.79 11.74 -6.74
CA THR A 40 -18.28 12.26 -8.03
C THR A 40 -16.81 11.95 -8.29
N LEU A 41 -16.06 11.48 -7.28
CA LEU A 41 -14.64 11.18 -7.42
C LEU A 41 -14.43 9.77 -7.94
N SER A 42 -13.57 9.63 -8.95
CA SER A 42 -13.02 8.33 -9.31
C SER A 42 -12.14 7.78 -8.18
N PRO A 43 -11.94 6.45 -8.11
CA PRO A 43 -11.05 5.84 -7.12
C PRO A 43 -9.64 6.44 -7.13
N ILE A 44 -9.10 6.74 -8.32
CA ILE A 44 -7.75 7.29 -8.48
C ILE A 44 -7.67 8.72 -7.95
N GLU A 45 -8.65 9.57 -8.26
CA GLU A 45 -8.68 10.93 -7.74
C GLU A 45 -8.83 10.96 -6.22
N TYR A 46 -9.61 10.01 -5.67
CA TYR A 46 -9.68 9.83 -4.23
C TYR A 46 -8.31 9.48 -3.64
N LEU A 47 -7.60 8.51 -4.22
CA LEU A 47 -6.27 8.12 -3.77
C LEU A 47 -5.27 9.27 -3.86
N GLU A 48 -5.31 10.05 -4.93
CA GLU A 48 -4.43 11.20 -5.12
C GLU A 48 -4.65 12.28 -4.05
N LYS A 49 -5.90 12.61 -3.75
CA LYS A 49 -6.26 13.70 -2.83
C LYS A 49 -6.17 13.28 -1.36
N TYR A 50 -6.58 12.06 -1.05
CA TYR A 50 -6.84 11.62 0.33
C TYR A 50 -5.94 10.49 0.82
N CYS A 51 -5.00 9.98 0.02
CA CYS A 51 -3.96 9.09 0.49
C CYS A 51 -2.74 9.87 0.97
N ARG A 52 -2.29 9.58 2.20
CA ARG A 52 -1.05 10.11 2.78
C ARG A 52 -0.11 8.98 3.09
N ILE A 53 1.09 9.05 2.54
CA ILE A 53 2.10 8.00 2.62
C ILE A 53 3.21 8.49 3.53
N ASN A 54 3.72 7.60 4.39
CA ASN A 54 4.85 7.95 5.23
C ASN A 54 6.14 8.10 4.42
N HIS A 55 7.10 8.85 4.94
CA HIS A 55 8.35 9.15 4.24
C HIS A 55 9.10 7.88 3.78
N ARG A 56 9.16 6.85 4.64
CA ARG A 56 9.86 5.60 4.32
C ARG A 56 9.28 4.91 3.07
N ARG A 57 7.96 4.74 2.99
CA ARG A 57 7.33 4.13 1.80
C ARG A 57 7.39 5.04 0.59
N TRP A 58 7.26 6.35 0.80
CA TRP A 58 7.43 7.32 -0.27
C TRP A 58 8.78 7.12 -0.98
N THR A 59 9.88 6.95 -0.25
CA THR A 59 11.21 6.68 -0.85
C THR A 59 11.25 5.37 -1.64
N VAL A 60 10.62 4.31 -1.13
CA VAL A 60 10.52 3.02 -1.85
C VAL A 60 9.74 3.19 -3.14
N TYR A 61 8.54 3.75 -3.08
CA TYR A 61 7.70 3.97 -4.25
C TYR A 61 8.38 4.90 -5.25
N LYS A 62 9.08 5.93 -4.79
CA LYS A 62 9.81 6.85 -5.67
C LYS A 62 10.90 6.13 -6.44
N ARG A 63 11.70 5.30 -5.76
CA ARG A 63 12.74 4.48 -6.41
C ARG A 63 12.14 3.55 -7.48
N ILE A 64 11.04 2.88 -7.18
CA ILE A 64 10.38 1.98 -8.13
C ILE A 64 9.78 2.77 -9.29
N PHE A 65 9.10 3.89 -9.02
CA PHE A 65 8.59 4.77 -10.05
C PHE A 65 9.70 5.22 -11.00
N ASP A 66 10.84 5.66 -10.45
CA ASP A 66 11.97 6.12 -11.26
C ASP A 66 12.60 4.99 -12.10
N LYS A 67 12.43 3.73 -11.72
CA LYS A 67 12.86 2.55 -12.49
C LYS A 67 11.95 2.26 -13.68
N TYR A 68 10.64 2.47 -13.54
CA TYR A 68 9.64 2.07 -14.54
C TYR A 68 9.05 3.23 -15.36
N LYS A 69 9.28 4.48 -14.94
CA LYS A 69 8.77 5.65 -15.64
C LYS A 69 9.36 5.75 -17.05
N ASP A 70 8.55 6.26 -17.96
CA ASP A 70 8.97 6.64 -19.31
C ASP A 70 9.77 7.96 -19.32
N ASN A 71 10.10 8.40 -20.53
CA ASN A 71 10.82 9.66 -20.77
C ASN A 71 10.02 10.90 -20.32
N GLU A 72 8.70 10.79 -20.22
CA GLU A 72 7.80 11.87 -19.77
C GLU A 72 7.59 11.84 -18.23
N ALA A 73 8.35 10.99 -17.53
CA ALA A 73 8.23 10.76 -16.10
C ALA A 73 6.82 10.29 -15.69
N GLN A 74 6.20 9.43 -16.50
CA GLN A 74 4.92 8.79 -16.26
C GLN A 74 5.04 7.26 -16.35
N LEU A 75 4.12 6.53 -15.74
CA LEU A 75 3.95 5.09 -15.95
C LEU A 75 2.79 4.83 -16.91
N THR A 76 2.86 3.76 -17.68
CA THR A 76 1.69 3.22 -18.39
C THR A 76 0.96 2.20 -17.51
N VAL A 77 -0.33 2.01 -17.76
CA VAL A 77 -1.14 0.99 -17.04
C VAL A 77 -0.56 -0.42 -17.25
N GLU A 78 0.04 -0.68 -18.41
CA GLU A 78 0.62 -1.98 -18.78
C GLU A 78 1.76 -2.42 -17.86
N VAL A 79 2.62 -1.48 -17.44
CA VAL A 79 3.77 -1.77 -16.57
C VAL A 79 3.44 -1.70 -15.07
N LEU A 80 2.22 -1.27 -14.73
CA LEU A 80 1.78 -1.09 -13.35
C LEU A 80 1.82 -2.39 -12.51
N PRO A 81 1.39 -3.57 -13.01
CA PRO A 81 1.48 -4.80 -12.25
C PRO A 81 2.91 -5.15 -11.83
N ASP A 82 3.85 -5.04 -12.78
CA ASP A 82 5.27 -5.35 -12.54
C ASP A 82 5.89 -4.35 -11.56
N ALA A 83 5.61 -3.05 -11.73
CA ALA A 83 6.09 -2.02 -10.82
C ALA A 83 5.56 -2.25 -9.38
N LEU A 84 4.30 -2.64 -9.23
CA LEU A 84 3.73 -2.95 -7.91
C LEU A 84 4.33 -4.22 -7.32
N SER A 85 4.52 -5.27 -8.13
CA SER A 85 5.15 -6.52 -7.69
C SER A 85 6.57 -6.26 -7.16
N ASP A 86 7.35 -5.45 -7.87
CA ASP A 86 8.68 -5.00 -7.45
C ASP A 86 8.64 -4.19 -6.15
N ALA A 87 7.67 -3.28 -6.01
CA ALA A 87 7.47 -2.51 -4.77
C ALA A 87 7.17 -3.41 -3.56
N TYR A 88 6.65 -4.62 -3.80
CA TYR A 88 6.39 -5.64 -2.80
C TYR A 88 7.42 -6.76 -2.80
N MET A 89 8.57 -6.58 -3.46
CA MET A 89 9.64 -7.57 -3.51
C MET A 89 9.16 -8.94 -4.03
N GLY A 90 8.21 -8.96 -4.97
CA GLY A 90 7.64 -10.18 -5.54
C GLY A 90 6.72 -10.96 -4.60
N THR A 91 6.29 -10.37 -3.48
CA THR A 91 5.40 -11.04 -2.49
C THR A 91 4.05 -11.44 -3.09
N PHE A 92 3.58 -10.73 -4.11
CA PHE A 92 2.29 -10.97 -4.75
C PHE A 92 2.44 -11.21 -6.24
N ASP A 93 1.68 -12.21 -6.74
CA ASP A 93 1.61 -12.50 -8.17
C ASP A 93 0.86 -11.39 -8.94
N ASN A 94 1.29 -11.15 -10.17
CA ASN A 94 0.72 -10.16 -11.08
C ASN A 94 -0.77 -10.41 -11.36
N ARG A 95 -1.26 -11.65 -11.25
CA ARG A 95 -2.69 -11.96 -11.38
C ARG A 95 -3.52 -11.29 -10.28
N LEU A 96 -3.07 -11.39 -9.03
CA LEU A 96 -3.75 -10.80 -7.88
C LEU A 96 -3.67 -9.27 -7.92
N ILE A 97 -2.51 -8.74 -8.33
CA ILE A 97 -2.32 -7.31 -8.54
C ILE A 97 -3.24 -6.80 -9.67
N GLY A 98 -3.33 -7.54 -10.78
CA GLY A 98 -4.20 -7.20 -11.91
C GLY A 98 -5.68 -7.13 -11.52
N GLN A 99 -6.17 -8.09 -10.72
CA GLN A 99 -7.54 -8.05 -10.19
C GLN A 99 -7.80 -6.81 -9.34
N MET A 100 -6.81 -6.37 -8.56
CA MET A 100 -6.91 -5.15 -7.77
C MET A 100 -6.89 -3.89 -8.66
N ILE A 101 -6.05 -3.87 -9.70
CA ILE A 101 -5.99 -2.73 -10.64
C ILE A 101 -7.33 -2.50 -11.33
N VAL A 102 -8.09 -3.56 -11.64
CA VAL A 102 -9.45 -3.44 -12.20
C VAL A 102 -10.39 -2.63 -11.29
N LEU A 103 -10.22 -2.71 -9.96
CA LEU A 103 -11.05 -1.95 -9.01
C LEU A 103 -10.81 -0.44 -9.04
N LEU A 104 -9.70 0.00 -9.62
CA LEU A 104 -9.34 1.42 -9.69
C LEU A 104 -10.00 2.15 -10.85
N ASP A 105 -10.67 1.41 -11.75
CA ASP A 105 -11.41 1.95 -12.90
C ASP A 105 -10.57 2.94 -13.73
N PHE A 106 -9.37 2.49 -14.15
CA PHE A 106 -8.46 3.30 -14.95
C PHE A 106 -9.04 3.58 -16.35
N PRO A 107 -9.00 4.84 -16.82
CA PRO A 107 -9.26 5.12 -18.23
C PRO A 107 -8.22 4.41 -19.11
N SER A 108 -8.64 3.87 -20.24
CA SER A 108 -7.76 3.23 -21.23
C SER A 108 -6.63 4.17 -21.65
N ASN A 109 -5.39 3.67 -21.72
CA ASN A 109 -4.18 4.43 -22.07
C ASN A 109 -3.80 5.58 -21.11
N SER A 110 -4.28 5.54 -19.86
CA SER A 110 -3.89 6.54 -18.87
C SER A 110 -2.39 6.53 -18.60
N LYS A 111 -1.81 7.72 -18.53
CA LYS A 111 -0.50 7.96 -17.95
C LYS A 111 -0.66 8.15 -16.45
N ILE A 112 0.18 7.48 -15.67
CA ILE A 112 0.12 7.45 -14.21
C ILE A 112 1.28 8.28 -13.67
N THR A 113 0.94 9.37 -12.99
CA THR A 113 1.92 10.22 -12.33
C THR A 113 2.50 9.52 -11.10
N PHE A 114 3.61 10.05 -10.56
CA PHE A 114 4.16 9.51 -9.32
C PHE A 114 3.17 9.63 -8.14
N THR A 115 2.40 10.72 -8.06
CA THR A 115 1.40 10.90 -6.99
C THR A 115 0.36 9.79 -7.05
N GLN A 116 -0.18 9.53 -8.25
CA GLN A 116 -1.14 8.45 -8.48
C GLN A 116 -0.52 7.09 -8.19
N PHE A 117 0.66 6.78 -8.74
CA PHE A 117 1.37 5.53 -8.48
C PHE A 117 1.56 5.27 -6.98
N SER A 118 2.01 6.29 -6.24
CA SER A 118 2.23 6.17 -4.81
C SER A 118 0.93 5.89 -4.05
N GLY A 119 -0.16 6.55 -4.44
CA GLY A 119 -1.50 6.31 -3.88
C GLY A 119 -2.02 4.91 -4.16
N ILE A 120 -1.84 4.42 -5.39
CA ILE A 120 -2.16 3.05 -5.80
C ILE A 120 -1.36 2.06 -4.96
N ALA A 121 -0.02 2.21 -4.93
CA ALA A 121 0.87 1.31 -4.21
C ALA A 121 0.55 1.23 -2.71
N ALA A 122 0.15 2.35 -2.12
CA ALA A 122 -0.31 2.42 -0.74
C ALA A 122 -1.66 1.73 -0.51
N PHE A 123 -2.60 1.86 -1.45
CA PHE A 123 -3.89 1.17 -1.42
C PHE A 123 -3.71 -0.34 -1.58
N SER A 124 -2.98 -0.77 -2.60
CA SER A 124 -2.77 -2.18 -2.89
C SER A 124 -1.98 -2.87 -1.79
N GLU A 125 -0.98 -2.23 -1.17
CA GLU A 125 -0.31 -2.78 0.01
C GLU A 125 -1.33 -3.11 1.12
N ARG A 126 -2.25 -2.17 1.40
CA ARG A 126 -3.27 -2.35 2.44
C ARG A 126 -4.33 -3.39 2.06
N TYR A 127 -4.77 -3.40 0.81
CA TYR A 127 -5.74 -4.36 0.29
C TYR A 127 -5.19 -5.78 0.32
N LEU A 128 -3.99 -5.98 -0.24
CA LEU A 128 -3.34 -7.28 -0.35
C LEU A 128 -2.88 -7.80 1.02
N PHE A 129 -2.45 -6.92 1.94
CA PHE A 129 -2.15 -7.34 3.31
C PHE A 129 -3.38 -7.92 4.03
N LYS A 130 -4.58 -7.38 3.80
CA LYS A 130 -5.81 -7.95 4.38
C LYS A 130 -6.08 -9.35 3.83
N ILE A 131 -5.93 -9.54 2.52
CA ILE A 131 -6.09 -10.84 1.86
C ILE A 131 -5.08 -11.84 2.41
N PHE A 132 -3.79 -11.49 2.41
CA PHE A 132 -2.72 -12.32 2.95
C PHE A 132 -3.00 -12.75 4.39
N ARG A 133 -3.39 -11.80 5.25
CA ARG A 133 -3.70 -12.08 6.64
C ARG A 133 -4.90 -13.03 6.78
N GLN A 134 -5.94 -12.86 5.97
CA GLN A 134 -7.13 -13.71 6.01
C GLN A 134 -6.85 -15.15 5.58
N VAL A 135 -6.05 -15.35 4.53
CA VAL A 135 -5.61 -16.69 4.11
C VAL A 135 -4.83 -17.40 5.23
N ASN A 136 -3.92 -16.69 5.90
CA ASN A 136 -3.14 -17.26 7.00
C ASN A 136 -3.99 -17.58 8.24
N TYR A 137 -5.06 -16.85 8.54
CA TYR A 137 -5.97 -17.22 9.63
C TYR A 137 -6.79 -18.46 9.33
N LEU A 138 -7.20 -18.65 8.08
CA LEU A 138 -7.98 -19.82 7.66
C LEU A 138 -7.14 -21.10 7.67
N SER A 139 -5.83 -21.01 7.46
CA SER A 139 -4.92 -22.15 7.61
C SER A 139 -4.62 -22.49 9.07
N PHE A 140 -4.60 -21.50 9.98
CA PHE A 140 -4.38 -21.72 11.41
C PHE A 140 -5.59 -22.30 12.16
N THR A 141 -6.80 -22.19 11.61
CA THR A 141 -8.03 -22.70 12.23
C THR A 141 -8.41 -24.11 11.76
N LYS A 142 -7.65 -24.69 10.83
CA LYS A 142 -7.83 -26.05 10.31
C LYS A 142 -6.91 -27.11 10.95
N ASN A 143 -6.16 -26.75 11.99
CA ASN A 143 -5.34 -27.66 12.79
C ASN A 143 -5.88 -27.76 14.22
#